data_AF-A0A2V6FDH4-F1
#
_entry.id   AF-A0A2V6FDH4-F1
#
_cell.length_a   1.000
_cell.length_b   1.000
_cell.length_c   1.000
_cell.angle_alpha   90.00
_cell.angle_beta   90.00
_cell.angle_gamma   90.00
#
_symmetry.space_group_name_H-M   'P 1'
#
loop_
_entity.id
_entity.type
_entity.pdbx_description
1 polymer ?
#
loop_
_entity_poly.entity_id
_entity_poly.type
_entity_poly.pdbx_seq_one_letter_code
_entity_poly.pdbx_strand_id
1 'polypeptide(L)'
;MDQKQAGTPKLRHQPPTSRFWESVTILQRRRTTVIAVFATLAILVHLVLRFVLRTPAGMQQMPLLATLVFGGIPLVYELTRNLLRREFGSDLLAGISIVSSVLLHEYLAGSIVVLMLSGGEALENYALRNASSVLRALAKRMPAIAHRKRDSVIVDVALDEIAVGDTLVVYPHDICPVDGTVIDGHGVMNEAFLTGEPFEIT
;
A
#
# COMPACT_ATOMS: atom_id res chain seq x y z
N MET A 1 -25.39 9.79 52.10
CA MET A 1 -24.07 9.14 52.00
C MET A 1 -24.36 7.67 51.75
N ASP A 2 -23.99 6.99 50.67
CA ASP A 2 -23.27 7.33 49.45
C ASP A 2 -23.52 6.11 48.53
N GLN A 3 -24.26 6.26 47.44
CA GLN A 3 -24.59 5.15 46.52
C GLN A 3 -23.47 5.06 45.49
N LYS A 4 -22.68 4.00 45.64
CA LYS A 4 -21.42 3.68 44.98
C LYS A 4 -21.62 3.52 43.47
N GLN A 5 -21.07 4.48 42.70
CA GLN A 5 -20.89 4.38 41.25
C GLN A 5 -20.04 3.16 40.90
N ALA A 6 -20.67 2.12 40.35
CA ALA A 6 -19.97 1.04 39.67
C ALA A 6 -19.70 1.48 38.22
N GLY A 7 -18.55 2.15 38.03
CA GLY A 7 -18.01 2.42 36.71
C GLY A 7 -17.62 1.12 36.03
N THR A 8 -18.18 0.86 34.84
CA THR A 8 -17.76 -0.25 33.99
C THR A 8 -16.34 0.00 33.48
N PRO A 9 -15.46 -1.03 33.47
CA PRO A 9 -14.10 -0.86 32.95
C PRO A 9 -14.16 -0.73 31.42
N LYS A 10 -13.86 0.48 30.91
CA LYS A 10 -13.60 0.71 29.49
C LYS A 10 -12.40 -0.14 29.07
N LEU A 11 -12.67 -1.24 28.35
CA LEU A 11 -11.64 -2.05 27.71
C LEU A 11 -10.97 -1.22 26.61
N ARG A 12 -9.78 -0.71 26.92
CA ARG A 12 -8.92 0.00 25.97
C ARG A 12 -8.29 -1.04 25.04
N HIS A 13 -8.95 -1.31 23.91
CA HIS A 13 -8.30 -2.02 22.80
C HIS A 13 -7.18 -1.12 22.24
N GLN A 14 -5.96 -1.31 22.72
CA GLN A 14 -4.77 -0.84 22.02
C GLN A 14 -4.47 -1.83 20.88
N PRO A 15 -4.53 -1.43 19.60
CA PRO A 15 -4.03 -2.29 18.54
C PRO A 15 -2.51 -2.49 18.71
N PRO A 16 -1.97 -3.66 18.34
CA PRO A 16 -0.56 -3.97 18.48
C PRO A 16 0.30 -3.02 17.63
N THR A 17 1.49 -2.69 18.12
CA THR A 17 2.46 -1.78 17.52
C THR A 17 2.96 -2.27 16.15
N SER A 18 2.27 -1.88 15.08
CA SER A 18 2.58 -2.24 13.68
C SER A 18 3.76 -1.47 13.05
N ARG A 19 4.43 -0.57 13.80
CA ARG A 19 5.50 0.30 13.28
C ARG A 19 6.68 -0.44 12.66
N PHE A 20 7.00 -1.65 13.11
CA PHE A 20 8.13 -2.42 12.60
C PHE A 20 7.86 -3.03 11.20
N TRP A 21 6.63 -3.46 10.95
CA TRP A 21 6.22 -4.09 9.69
C TRP A 21 6.05 -3.05 8.56
N GLU A 22 5.59 -1.83 8.88
CA GLU A 22 5.48 -0.74 7.90
C GLU A 22 6.85 -0.29 7.38
N SER A 23 7.88 -0.20 8.23
CA SER A 23 9.21 0.26 7.80
C SER A 23 9.91 -0.69 6.81
N VAL A 24 9.65 -1.99 6.89
CA VAL A 24 10.23 -2.99 5.97
C VAL A 24 9.64 -2.82 4.55
N THR A 25 8.35 -2.52 4.43
CA THR A 25 7.68 -2.40 3.11
C THR A 25 8.02 -1.11 2.35
N ILE A 26 8.25 0.01 3.05
CA ILE A 26 8.47 1.32 2.41
C ILE A 26 9.88 1.43 1.82
N LEU A 27 10.90 0.92 2.52
CA LEU A 27 12.29 0.95 2.04
C LEU A 27 12.51 -0.06 0.90
N GLN A 28 11.84 -1.21 0.94
CA GLN A 28 11.91 -2.23 -0.11
C GLN A 28 11.32 -1.73 -1.43
N ARG A 29 10.21 -0.98 -1.37
CA ARG A 29 9.54 -0.39 -2.54
C ARG A 29 10.41 0.52 -3.41
N ARG A 30 11.26 1.35 -2.80
CA ARG A 30 12.17 2.23 -3.57
C ARG A 30 13.33 1.45 -4.17
N ARG A 31 13.81 0.42 -3.47
CA ARG A 31 14.96 -0.37 -3.91
C ARG A 31 14.65 -1.17 -5.17
N THR A 32 13.47 -1.80 -5.26
CA THR A 32 13.09 -2.64 -6.42
C THR A 32 12.98 -1.81 -7.71
N THR A 33 12.35 -0.64 -7.63
CA THR A 33 12.28 0.28 -8.79
C THR A 33 13.66 0.78 -9.22
N VAL A 34 14.53 1.11 -8.26
CA VAL A 34 15.91 1.54 -8.58
C VAL A 34 16.72 0.40 -9.21
N ILE A 35 16.58 -0.83 -8.72
CA ILE A 35 17.24 -2.01 -9.28
C ILE A 35 16.74 -2.26 -10.71
N ALA A 36 15.43 -2.18 -10.96
CA ALA A 36 14.85 -2.37 -12.29
C ALA A 36 15.36 -1.33 -13.29
N VAL A 37 15.38 -0.04 -12.91
CA VAL A 37 15.91 1.04 -13.76
C VAL A 37 17.40 0.85 -14.02
N PHE A 38 18.18 0.50 -12.99
CA PHE A 38 19.61 0.23 -13.13
C PHE A 38 19.88 -0.95 -14.06
N ALA A 39 19.16 -2.07 -13.90
CA ALA A 39 19.27 -3.24 -14.75
C ALA A 39 18.89 -2.92 -16.20
N THR A 40 17.83 -2.16 -16.41
CA THR A 40 17.41 -1.69 -17.75
C THR A 40 18.51 -0.88 -18.42
N LEU A 41 19.07 0.10 -17.70
CA LEU A 41 20.13 0.96 -18.21
C LEU A 41 21.39 0.15 -18.52
N ALA A 42 21.79 -0.76 -17.65
CA ALA A 42 22.98 -1.58 -17.84
C ALA A 42 22.84 -2.56 -19.02
N ILE A 43 21.67 -3.17 -19.22
CA ILE A 43 21.38 -4.01 -20.38
C ILE A 43 21.42 -3.17 -21.67
N LEU A 44 20.84 -1.97 -21.65
CA LEU A 44 20.87 -1.06 -22.79
C LEU A 44 22.31 -0.63 -23.14
N VAL A 45 23.10 -0.28 -22.13
CA VAL A 45 24.52 0.05 -22.29
C VAL A 45 25.30 -1.14 -22.86
N HIS A 46 25.06 -2.37 -22.38
CA HIS A 46 25.64 -3.59 -22.94
C HIS A 46 25.29 -3.76 -24.43
N LEU A 47 24.02 -3.62 -24.79
CA LEU A 47 23.57 -3.75 -26.19
C LEU A 47 24.20 -2.69 -27.09
N VAL A 48 24.29 -1.44 -26.64
CA VAL A 48 24.93 -0.34 -27.39
C VAL A 48 26.43 -0.61 -27.58
N LEU A 49 27.14 -1.00 -26.52
CA LEU A 49 28.57 -1.36 -26.59
C LEU A 49 28.82 -2.53 -27.55
N ARG A 50 27.90 -3.49 -27.58
CA ARG A 50 27.97 -4.69 -28.42
C ARG A 50 27.71 -4.41 -29.89
N PHE A 51 26.61 -3.70 -30.21
CA PHE A 51 26.18 -3.51 -31.59
C PHE A 51 26.78 -2.27 -32.26
N VAL A 52 26.96 -1.17 -31.51
CA VAL A 52 27.42 0.11 -32.07
C VAL A 52 28.94 0.21 -32.01
N LEU A 53 29.53 0.01 -30.83
CA LEU A 53 30.97 0.23 -30.64
C LEU A 53 31.84 -1.01 -30.93
N ARG A 54 31.24 -2.20 -31.15
CA ARG A 54 31.93 -3.49 -31.40
C ARG A 54 33.18 -3.69 -30.51
N THR A 55 33.06 -3.33 -29.24
CA THR A 55 34.18 -3.33 -28.28
C THR A 55 34.64 -4.75 -27.94
N PRO A 56 35.86 -4.96 -27.44
CA PRO A 56 36.29 -6.28 -26.97
C PRO A 56 35.40 -6.82 -25.85
N ALA A 57 35.24 -8.16 -25.80
CA ALA A 57 34.25 -8.86 -24.98
C ALA A 57 34.27 -8.47 -23.49
N GLY A 58 35.46 -8.21 -22.92
CA GLY A 58 35.58 -7.84 -21.50
C GLY A 58 34.91 -6.52 -21.15
N MET A 59 34.97 -5.51 -22.02
CA MET A 59 34.38 -4.19 -21.73
C MET A 59 32.86 -4.20 -21.90
N GLN A 60 32.34 -5.07 -22.77
CA GLN A 60 30.89 -5.25 -22.95
C GLN A 60 30.23 -5.93 -21.75
N GLN A 61 30.94 -6.80 -21.02
CA GLN A 61 30.37 -7.57 -19.91
C GLN A 61 30.30 -6.80 -18.58
N MET A 62 31.11 -5.74 -18.42
CA MET A 62 31.16 -4.93 -17.19
C MET A 62 29.79 -4.41 -16.70
N PRO A 63 28.90 -3.87 -17.57
CA PRO A 63 27.57 -3.42 -17.16
C PRO A 63 26.68 -4.57 -16.65
N LEU A 64 26.77 -5.76 -17.27
CA LEU A 64 26.00 -6.93 -16.85
C LEU A 64 26.49 -7.45 -15.51
N LEU A 65 27.82 -7.47 -15.33
CA LEU A 65 28.43 -7.90 -14.07
C LEU A 65 28.09 -6.92 -12.93
N ALA A 66 28.07 -5.61 -13.21
CA ALA A 66 27.56 -4.61 -12.28
C ALA A 66 26.08 -4.85 -11.92
N THR A 67 25.23 -5.20 -12.89
CA THR A 67 23.83 -5.56 -12.63
C THR A 67 23.70 -6.78 -11.72
N LEU A 68 24.47 -7.84 -11.95
CA LEU A 68 24.47 -9.03 -11.11
C LEU A 68 24.96 -8.73 -9.69
N VAL A 69 26.00 -7.90 -9.55
CA VAL A 69 26.55 -7.53 -8.24
C VAL A 69 25.61 -6.61 -7.46
N PHE A 70 25.16 -5.51 -8.06
CA PHE A 70 24.37 -4.50 -7.34
C PHE A 70 22.87 -4.80 -7.33
N GLY A 71 22.35 -5.46 -8.36
CA GLY A 71 20.94 -5.86 -8.48
C GLY A 71 20.70 -7.30 -8.07
N GLY A 72 21.53 -8.23 -8.53
CA GLY A 72 21.38 -9.67 -8.28
C GLY A 72 21.69 -10.09 -6.84
N ILE A 73 22.80 -9.62 -6.24
CA ILE A 73 23.18 -10.03 -4.86
C ILE A 73 22.09 -9.67 -3.84
N PRO A 74 21.55 -8.44 -3.79
CA PRO A 74 20.49 -8.12 -2.83
C PRO A 74 19.24 -8.98 -3.01
N LEU A 75 18.87 -9.26 -4.27
CA LEU A 75 17.71 -10.07 -4.62
C LEU A 75 17.88 -11.52 -4.19
N VAL A 76 19.01 -12.14 -4.53
CA VAL A 76 19.32 -13.51 -4.12
C VAL A 76 19.42 -13.63 -2.60
N TYR A 77 20.00 -12.62 -1.93
CA TYR A 77 20.05 -12.58 -0.47
C TYR A 77 18.65 -12.56 0.15
N GLU A 78 17.75 -11.74 -0.40
CA GLU A 78 16.38 -11.66 0.05
C GLU A 78 15.61 -12.97 -0.17
N LEU A 79 15.69 -13.54 -1.37
CA LEU A 79 15.08 -14.83 -1.69
C LEU A 79 15.61 -15.95 -0.78
N THR A 80 16.91 -15.95 -0.50
CA THR A 80 17.55 -16.93 0.40
C THR A 80 17.06 -16.74 1.85
N ARG A 81 16.87 -15.50 2.30
CA ARG A 81 16.32 -15.20 3.62
C ARG A 81 14.88 -15.67 3.76
N ASN A 82 14.06 -15.46 2.74
CA ASN A 82 12.66 -15.89 2.70
C ASN A 82 12.56 -17.42 2.69
N LEU A 83 13.43 -18.08 1.91
CA LEU A 83 13.59 -19.53 1.91
C LEU A 83 13.92 -20.07 3.31
N LEU A 84 14.84 -19.42 4.03
CA LEU A 84 15.24 -19.82 5.38
C LEU A 84 14.12 -19.65 6.41
N ARG A 85 13.17 -18.74 6.15
CA ARG A 85 11.94 -18.53 6.93
C ARG A 85 10.81 -19.50 6.55
N ARG A 86 11.04 -20.42 5.61
CA ARG A 86 10.05 -21.33 5.02
C ARG A 86 8.92 -20.61 4.27
N GLU A 87 9.18 -19.40 3.81
CA GLU A 87 8.28 -18.65 2.94
C GLU A 87 8.66 -18.96 1.48
N PHE A 88 8.05 -20.01 0.93
CA PHE A 88 8.30 -20.44 -0.44
C PHE A 88 7.39 -19.66 -1.39
N GLY A 89 7.99 -18.80 -2.21
CA GLY A 89 7.34 -18.09 -3.32
C GLY A 89 7.74 -18.65 -4.69
N SER A 90 7.02 -18.24 -5.73
CA SER A 90 7.37 -18.51 -7.14
C SER A 90 8.76 -18.00 -7.52
N ASP A 91 9.23 -16.99 -6.80
CA ASP A 91 10.37 -16.16 -7.12
C ASP A 91 11.70 -16.87 -6.80
N LEU A 92 11.62 -18.00 -6.08
CA LEU A 92 12.77 -18.85 -5.76
C LEU A 92 13.43 -19.40 -7.03
N LEU A 93 12.61 -19.77 -8.04
CA LEU A 93 13.12 -20.23 -9.33
C LEU A 93 13.94 -19.16 -10.05
N ALA A 94 13.54 -17.89 -9.91
CA ALA A 94 14.30 -16.76 -10.43
C ALA A 94 15.65 -16.60 -9.68
N GLY A 95 15.65 -16.75 -8.36
CA GLY A 95 16.89 -16.77 -7.56
C GLY A 95 17.87 -17.86 -8.00
N ILE A 96 17.38 -19.08 -8.19
CA ILE A 96 18.19 -20.21 -8.70
C ILE A 96 18.70 -19.92 -10.11
N SER A 97 17.89 -19.29 -10.95
CA SER A 97 18.27 -18.91 -12.32
C SER A 97 19.39 -17.86 -12.34
N ILE A 98 19.35 -16.87 -11.43
CA ILE A 98 20.40 -15.85 -11.29
C ILE A 98 21.72 -16.52 -10.87
N VAL A 99 21.69 -17.41 -9.87
CA VAL A 99 22.89 -18.14 -9.42
C VAL A 99 23.43 -19.04 -10.54
N SER A 100 22.56 -19.76 -11.24
CA SER A 100 22.95 -20.63 -12.36
C SER A 100 23.57 -19.84 -13.50
N SER A 101 23.02 -18.68 -13.84
CA SER A 101 23.58 -17.78 -14.86
C SER A 101 25.01 -17.35 -14.53
N VAL A 102 25.31 -17.05 -13.26
CA VAL A 102 26.67 -16.72 -12.80
C VAL A 102 27.61 -17.91 -12.98
N LEU A 103 27.19 -19.11 -12.57
CA LEU A 103 27.99 -20.35 -12.69
C LEU A 103 28.29 -20.69 -14.16
N LEU A 104 27.30 -20.50 -15.03
CA LEU A 104 27.41 -20.77 -16.47
C LEU A 104 28.06 -19.62 -17.25
N HIS A 105 28.47 -18.53 -16.60
CA HIS A 105 29.04 -17.32 -17.22
C HIS A 105 28.10 -16.63 -18.22
N GLU A 106 26.79 -16.90 -18.13
CA GLU A 106 25.74 -16.35 -18.97
C GLU A 106 25.13 -15.08 -18.35
N TYR A 107 25.96 -14.05 -18.14
CA TYR A 107 25.59 -12.85 -17.37
C TYR A 107 24.39 -12.07 -17.94
N LEU A 108 24.16 -12.16 -19.26
CA LEU A 108 23.02 -11.51 -19.90
C LEU A 108 21.71 -12.15 -19.45
N ALA A 109 21.65 -13.49 -19.42
CA ALA A 109 20.47 -14.21 -18.96
C ALA A 109 20.15 -13.86 -17.50
N GLY A 110 21.15 -13.83 -16.62
CA GLY A 110 20.96 -13.45 -15.22
C GLY A 110 20.51 -12.00 -15.06
N SER A 111 21.05 -11.07 -15.85
CA SER A 111 20.65 -9.66 -15.83
C SER A 111 19.20 -9.48 -16.27
N ILE A 112 18.75 -10.25 -17.26
CA ILE A 112 17.35 -10.26 -17.71
C ILE A 112 16.45 -10.78 -16.58
N VAL A 113 16.83 -11.86 -15.90
CA VAL A 113 16.05 -12.38 -14.76
C VAL A 113 15.96 -11.35 -13.62
N VAL A 114 17.07 -10.68 -13.29
CA VAL A 114 17.09 -9.58 -12.31
C VAL A 114 16.13 -8.45 -12.73
N LEU A 115 16.16 -8.05 -14.00
CA LEU A 115 15.25 -7.05 -14.54
C LEU A 115 13.79 -7.50 -14.47
N MET A 116 13.48 -8.74 -14.86
CA MET A 116 12.12 -9.27 -14.87
C MET A 116 11.54 -9.31 -13.45
N LEU A 117 12.30 -9.80 -12.48
CA LEU A 117 11.83 -9.92 -11.11
C LEU A 117 11.66 -8.55 -10.46
N SER A 118 12.70 -7.70 -10.48
CA SER A 118 12.61 -6.34 -9.92
C SER A 118 11.59 -5.45 -10.65
N GLY A 119 11.45 -5.62 -11.97
CA GLY A 119 10.47 -4.92 -12.79
C GLY A 119 9.04 -5.35 -12.49
N GLY A 120 8.80 -6.66 -12.31
CA GLY A 120 7.50 -7.20 -11.88
C GLY A 120 7.08 -6.64 -10.53
N GLU A 121 7.98 -6.68 -9.54
CA GLU A 121 7.74 -6.09 -8.21
C GLU A 121 7.47 -4.58 -8.28
N ALA A 122 8.18 -3.85 -9.15
CA ALA A 122 7.96 -2.42 -9.33
C ALA A 122 6.56 -2.12 -9.91
N LEU A 123 6.12 -2.91 -10.90
CA LEU A 123 4.80 -2.78 -11.52
C LEU A 123 3.68 -3.16 -10.54
N GLU A 124 3.84 -4.24 -9.79
CA GLU A 124 2.91 -4.65 -8.74
C GLU A 124 2.75 -3.53 -7.69
N ASN A 125 3.88 -2.99 -7.23
CA ASN A 125 3.88 -1.89 -6.28
C ASN A 125 3.17 -0.64 -6.82
N TYR A 126 3.36 -0.33 -8.10
CA TYR A 126 2.65 0.76 -8.76
C TYR A 126 1.13 0.52 -8.78
N ALA A 127 0.71 -0.68 -9.19
CA ALA A 127 -0.70 -1.05 -9.26
C ALA A 127 -1.37 -0.98 -7.87
N LEU A 128 -0.73 -1.54 -6.84
CA LEU A 128 -1.21 -1.49 -5.45
C LEU A 128 -1.32 -0.06 -4.91
N ARG A 129 -0.38 0.83 -5.27
CA ARG A 129 -0.45 2.26 -4.89
C ARG A 129 -1.65 2.94 -5.52
N ASN A 130 -1.87 2.69 -6.81
CA ASN A 130 -3.00 3.25 -7.52
C ASN A 130 -4.33 2.80 -6.89
N ALA A 131 -4.49 1.50 -6.68
CA ALA A 131 -5.67 0.93 -6.03
C ALA A 131 -5.91 1.51 -4.62
N SER A 132 -4.86 1.59 -3.80
CA SER A 132 -4.94 2.17 -2.45
C SER A 132 -5.32 3.65 -2.48
N SER A 133 -4.86 4.41 -3.48
CA SER A 133 -5.17 5.84 -3.60
C SER A 133 -6.64 6.09 -3.90
N VAL A 134 -7.25 5.24 -4.72
CA VAL A 134 -8.68 5.29 -5.04
C VAL A 134 -9.51 5.00 -3.80
N LEU A 135 -9.18 3.94 -3.05
CA LEU A 135 -9.86 3.63 -1.78
C LEU A 135 -9.71 4.75 -0.74
N ARG A 136 -8.51 5.35 -0.64
CA ARG A 136 -8.29 6.51 0.24
C ARG A 136 -9.11 7.73 -0.19
N ALA A 137 -9.29 7.96 -1.49
CA ALA A 137 -10.10 9.05 -2.00
C ALA A 137 -11.59 8.84 -1.69
N LEU A 138 -12.08 7.60 -1.70
CA LEU A 138 -13.43 7.26 -1.21
C LEU A 138 -13.55 7.49 0.30
N ALA A 139 -12.60 6.99 1.08
CA ALA A 139 -12.62 7.17 2.54
C ALA A 139 -12.58 8.65 2.96
N LYS A 140 -11.85 9.50 2.22
CA LYS A 140 -11.76 10.95 2.50
C LYS A 140 -13.09 11.70 2.29
N ARG A 141 -14.05 11.11 1.58
CA ARG A 141 -15.38 11.69 1.36
C ARG A 141 -16.36 11.39 2.49
N MET A 142 -15.98 10.61 3.50
CA MET A 142 -16.81 10.42 4.68
C MET A 142 -16.80 11.69 5.57
N PRO A 143 -17.95 12.14 6.08
CA PRO A 143 -18.01 13.28 6.99
C PRO A 143 -17.15 13.00 8.23
N ALA A 144 -16.37 13.99 8.67
CA ALA A 144 -15.47 13.84 9.82
C ALA A 144 -16.02 14.47 11.11
N ILE A 145 -17.07 15.29 10.97
CA ILE A 145 -17.64 16.12 12.03
C ILE A 145 -19.16 15.93 11.98
N ALA A 146 -19.79 15.91 13.15
CA ALA A 146 -21.25 15.91 13.30
C ALA A 146 -21.69 17.08 14.20
N HIS A 147 -22.91 17.57 13.98
CA HIS A 147 -23.50 18.63 14.80
C HIS A 147 -24.35 18.00 15.90
N ARG A 148 -23.86 17.98 17.14
CA ARG A 148 -24.63 17.45 18.28
C ARG A 148 -25.45 18.55 18.94
N LYS A 149 -26.74 18.29 19.13
CA LYS A 149 -27.65 19.14 19.91
C LYS A 149 -27.58 18.75 21.38
N ARG A 150 -27.21 19.69 22.24
CA ARG A 150 -27.32 19.58 23.69
C ARG A 150 -28.22 20.72 24.17
N ASP A 151 -29.42 20.38 24.61
CA ASP A 151 -30.47 21.33 24.98
C ASP A 151 -30.80 22.31 23.83
N SER A 152 -30.46 23.59 24.00
CA SER A 152 -30.66 24.66 23.02
C SER A 152 -29.42 25.00 22.20
N VAL A 153 -28.29 24.32 22.42
CA VAL A 153 -27.00 24.63 21.77
C VAL A 153 -26.59 23.49 20.84
N ILE A 154 -26.08 23.86 19.66
CA ILE A 154 -25.50 22.95 18.68
C ILE A 154 -23.98 23.07 18.78
N VAL A 155 -23.30 21.93 18.91
CA VAL A 155 -21.84 21.85 19.04
C VAL A 155 -21.28 20.85 18.04
N ASP A 156 -20.23 21.25 17.34
CA ASP A 156 -19.50 20.39 16.41
C ASP A 156 -18.63 19.42 17.19
N VAL A 157 -18.82 18.12 16.92
CA VAL A 157 -18.09 17.03 17.58
C VAL A 157 -17.49 16.10 16.53
N ALA A 158 -16.34 15.53 16.84
CA ALA A 158 -15.76 14.48 16.01
C ALA A 158 -16.62 13.20 16.10
N LEU A 159 -16.62 12.38 15.04
CA LEU A 159 -17.42 11.15 14.98
C LEU A 159 -17.17 10.19 16.15
N ASP A 160 -15.94 10.14 16.68
CA ASP A 160 -15.53 9.27 17.79
C ASP A 160 -16.06 9.73 19.16
N GLU A 161 -16.59 10.95 19.26
CA GLU A 161 -17.21 11.49 20.47
C GLU A 161 -18.74 11.30 20.52
N ILE A 162 -19.34 10.76 19.45
CA ILE A 162 -20.77 10.48 19.36
C ILE A 162 -21.09 9.20 20.14
N ALA A 163 -22.06 9.27 21.03
CA ALA A 163 -22.56 8.12 21.77
C ALA A 163 -24.00 7.77 21.37
N VAL A 164 -24.38 6.50 21.55
CA VAL A 164 -25.77 6.04 21.36
C VAL A 164 -26.69 6.84 22.29
N GLY A 165 -27.72 7.47 21.71
CA GLY A 165 -28.66 8.34 22.41
C GLY A 165 -28.37 9.83 22.27
N ASP A 166 -27.24 10.22 21.66
CA ASP A 166 -27.00 11.63 21.30
C ASP A 166 -27.99 12.10 20.22
N THR A 167 -28.45 13.35 20.33
CA THR A 167 -29.28 13.99 19.30
C THR A 167 -28.39 14.78 18.36
N LEU A 168 -28.46 14.48 17.06
CA LEU A 168 -27.67 15.15 16.03
C LEU A 168 -28.59 16.02 15.15
N VAL A 169 -28.03 17.11 14.64
CA VAL A 169 -28.65 17.99 13.64
C VAL A 169 -27.94 17.75 12.32
N VAL A 170 -28.71 17.55 11.25
CA VAL A 170 -28.19 17.41 9.89
C VAL A 170 -28.72 18.60 9.09
N TYR A 171 -27.83 19.43 8.55
CA TYR A 171 -28.24 20.57 7.74
C TYR A 171 -28.56 20.13 6.30
N PRO A 172 -29.31 20.95 5.53
CA PRO A 172 -29.48 20.71 4.11
C PRO A 172 -28.13 20.57 3.42
N HIS A 173 -27.99 19.52 2.59
CA HIS A 173 -26.76 19.15 1.88
C HIS A 173 -25.61 18.56 2.72
N ASP A 174 -25.81 18.34 4.03
CA ASP A 174 -24.87 17.54 4.82
C ASP A 174 -25.05 16.04 4.57
N ILE A 175 -23.95 15.30 4.72
CA ILE A 175 -23.97 13.84 4.72
C ILE A 175 -24.32 13.37 6.13
N CYS A 176 -25.24 12.40 6.24
CA CYS A 176 -25.57 11.80 7.52
C CYS A 176 -24.32 11.18 8.18
N PRO A 177 -23.90 11.62 9.39
CA PRO A 177 -22.65 11.18 9.99
C PRO A 177 -22.70 9.76 10.56
N VAL A 178 -23.87 9.30 11.02
CA VAL A 178 -24.10 8.00 11.66
C VAL A 178 -25.55 7.53 11.41
N ASP A 179 -25.79 6.23 11.53
CA ASP A 179 -27.15 5.67 11.48
C ASP A 179 -27.97 6.12 12.70
N GLY A 180 -29.24 6.45 12.49
CA GLY A 180 -30.12 6.94 13.54
C GLY A 180 -31.59 6.94 13.15
N THR A 181 -32.45 7.44 14.04
CA THR A 181 -33.89 7.60 13.79
C THR A 181 -34.25 9.07 13.81
N VAL A 182 -35.05 9.52 12.82
CA VAL A 182 -35.54 10.90 12.76
C VAL A 182 -36.55 11.13 13.89
N ILE A 183 -36.25 12.08 14.77
CA ILE A 183 -37.11 12.44 15.91
C ILE A 183 -37.91 13.73 15.68
N ASP A 184 -37.42 14.60 14.78
CA ASP A 184 -38.02 15.90 14.47
C ASP A 184 -37.53 16.39 13.09
N GLY A 185 -38.39 17.09 12.36
CA GLY A 185 -38.13 17.60 11.01
C GLY A 185 -38.59 16.70 9.86
N HIS A 186 -38.64 17.28 8.66
CA HIS A 186 -38.88 16.59 7.40
C HIS A 186 -37.80 17.00 6.40
N GLY A 187 -37.25 16.03 5.69
CA GLY A 187 -36.18 16.26 4.73
C GLY A 187 -36.08 15.08 3.77
N VAL A 188 -35.39 15.30 2.66
CA VAL A 188 -35.15 14.28 1.65
C VAL A 188 -33.65 14.00 1.63
N MET A 189 -33.27 12.73 1.75
CA MET A 189 -31.88 12.30 1.73
C MET A 189 -31.61 11.47 0.48
N ASN A 190 -30.47 11.75 -0.18
CA ASN A 190 -30.00 10.96 -1.30
C ASN A 190 -29.09 9.82 -0.79
N GLU A 191 -29.59 8.59 -0.86
CA GLU A 191 -28.85 7.39 -0.46
C GLU A 191 -28.11 6.69 -1.61
N ALA A 192 -28.12 7.25 -2.83
CA ALA A 192 -27.57 6.60 -4.01
C ALA A 192 -26.07 6.28 -3.89
N PHE A 193 -25.34 7.01 -3.05
CA PHE A 193 -23.92 6.73 -2.77
C PHE A 193 -23.71 5.43 -1.97
N LEU A 194 -24.67 5.05 -1.12
CA LEU A 194 -24.61 3.82 -0.31
C LEU A 194 -25.30 2.64 -1.00
N THR A 195 -26.46 2.87 -1.60
CA THR A 195 -27.34 1.81 -2.12
C THR A 195 -27.20 1.60 -3.63
N GLY A 196 -26.68 2.58 -4.37
CA GLY A 196 -26.62 2.57 -5.84
C GLY A 196 -27.98 2.80 -6.53
N GLU A 197 -29.04 3.01 -5.75
CA GLU A 197 -30.41 3.20 -6.21
C GLU A 197 -30.74 4.71 -6.21
N PRO A 198 -31.20 5.30 -7.33
CA PRO A 198 -31.43 6.74 -7.44
C PRO A 198 -32.78 7.19 -6.84
N PHE A 199 -33.16 6.66 -5.67
CA PHE A 199 -34.40 7.02 -4.99
C PHE A 199 -34.14 7.95 -3.81
N GLU A 200 -34.91 9.02 -3.75
CA GLU A 200 -34.95 9.99 -2.66
C GLU A 200 -35.99 9.54 -1.63
N ILE A 201 -35.57 9.34 -0.38
CA ILE A 201 -36.43 8.85 0.71
C ILE A 201 -36.83 10.05 1.59
N THR A 202 -38.12 10.11 1.95
CA THR A 202 -38.75 11.19 2.74
C THR A 202 -39.00 10.77 4.18
#